data_AF-F9ZKG2-F1
#
_entry.id   AF-F9ZKG2-F1
#
_cell.length_a   1.000
_cell.length_b   1.000
_cell.length_c   1.000
_cell.angle_alpha   90.00
_cell.angle_beta   90.00
_cell.angle_gamma   90.00
#
_symmetry.space_group_name_H-M   'P 1'
#
loop_
_entity.id
_entity.type
_entity.pdbx_description
1 polymer ?
#
loop_
_entity_poly.entity_id
_entity_poly.type
_entity_poly.pdbx_seq_one_letter_code
_entity_poly.pdbx_strand_id
1 'polypeptide(L)'
;MNTFSKLNNYYWQIRYTRIKAVRRKYYRYIAKEKKRLIDSGVDAEELRLLCRHLSNLRNEQAEIRLETYRKTLKENRTSGVIFFSDLT
;
A
#
# COMPACT_ATOMS: atom_id res chain seq x y z
N MET A 1 -6.22 -13.93 3.43
CA MET A 1 -6.83 -12.65 2.99
C MET A 1 -5.69 -11.71 2.59
N ASN A 2 -5.61 -11.22 1.34
CA ASN A 2 -4.55 -10.28 0.95
C ASN A 2 -4.79 -8.92 1.63
N THR A 3 -3.83 -8.44 2.42
CA THR A 3 -3.91 -7.23 3.27
C THR A 3 -4.41 -6.01 2.52
N PHE A 4 -4.10 -5.90 1.23
CA PHE A 4 -4.39 -4.73 0.40
C PHE A 4 -5.58 -4.92 -0.56
N SER A 5 -6.35 -6.01 -0.49
CA SER A 5 -7.44 -6.29 -1.44
C SER A 5 -8.48 -5.18 -1.53
N LYS A 6 -8.86 -4.58 -0.39
CA LYS A 6 -9.84 -3.48 -0.35
C LYS A 6 -9.34 -2.23 -1.07
N LEU A 7 -8.07 -1.85 -0.83
CA LEU A 7 -7.46 -0.71 -1.52
C LEU A 7 -7.41 -0.92 -3.04
N ASN A 8 -6.96 -2.09 -3.48
CA ASN A 8 -6.94 -2.44 -4.90
C ASN A 8 -8.32 -2.31 -5.55
N ASN A 9 -9.35 -2.84 -4.88
CA ASN A 9 -10.73 -2.73 -5.35
C ASN A 9 -11.22 -1.27 -5.44
N TYR A 10 -10.97 -0.44 -4.41
CA TYR A 10 -11.39 0.96 -4.43
C TYR A 10 -10.70 1.77 -5.54
N TYR A 11 -9.41 1.56 -5.76
CA TYR A 11 -8.69 2.20 -6.86
C TYR A 11 -9.18 1.72 -8.23
N TRP A 12 -9.51 0.43 -8.37
CA TRP A 12 -10.14 -0.09 -9.59
C TRP A 12 -11.48 0.60 -9.88
N GLN A 13 -12.35 0.74 -8.87
CA GLN A 13 -13.63 1.44 -8.99
C GLN A 13 -13.46 2.90 -9.42
N ILE A 14 -12.45 3.60 -8.87
CA ILE A 14 -12.14 4.99 -9.25
C ILE A 14 -11.71 5.10 -10.72
N ARG A 15 -10.94 4.13 -11.23
CA ARG A 15 -10.48 4.14 -12.62
C ARG A 15 -11.62 3.88 -13.61
N TYR A 16 -12.56 3.02 -13.25
CA TYR A 16 -13.65 2.64 -14.14
C TYR A 16 -14.81 3.66 -14.15
N THR A 17 -15.06 4.33 -13.02
CA THR A 17 -16.21 5.24 -12.90
C THR A 17 -15.96 6.64 -13.47
N ARG A 18 -16.86 7.10 -14.34
CA ARG A 18 -16.87 8.49 -14.84
C ARG A 18 -17.63 9.45 -13.91
N ILE A 19 -18.39 8.94 -12.94
CA ILE A 19 -19.29 9.74 -12.10
C ILE A 19 -18.50 10.36 -10.93
N LYS A 20 -18.46 11.71 -10.88
CA LYS A 20 -17.72 12.46 -9.84
C LYS A 20 -18.16 12.11 -8.41
N ALA A 21 -19.46 11.93 -8.17
CA ALA A 21 -19.98 11.56 -6.85
C ALA A 21 -19.47 10.18 -6.38
N VAL A 22 -19.43 9.21 -7.30
CA VAL A 22 -18.91 7.86 -7.04
C VAL A 22 -17.41 7.90 -6.77
N ARG A 23 -16.63 8.67 -7.55
CA ARG A 23 -15.20 8.90 -7.27
C ARG A 23 -14.97 9.45 -5.86
N ARG A 24 -15.72 10.48 -5.47
CA ARG A 24 -15.64 11.07 -4.11
C ARG A 24 -15.98 10.07 -3.02
N LYS A 25 -16.99 9.22 -3.22
CA LYS A 25 -17.34 8.12 -2.30
C LYS A 25 -16.16 7.17 -2.09
N TYR A 26 -15.52 6.71 -3.17
CA TYR A 26 -14.39 5.79 -3.05
C TYR A 26 -13.13 6.44 -2.47
N TYR A 27 -12.85 7.71 -2.73
CA TYR A 27 -11.76 8.41 -2.05
C TYR A 27 -11.96 8.48 -0.52
N ARG A 28 -13.21 8.65 -0.05
CA ARG A 28 -13.52 8.57 1.40
C ARG A 28 -13.27 7.17 1.96
N TYR A 29 -13.63 6.12 1.21
CA TYR A 29 -13.35 4.74 1.62
C TYR A 29 -11.85 4.43 1.66
N ILE A 30 -11.08 4.93 0.69
CA ILE A 30 -9.62 4.84 0.70
C ILE A 30 -9.04 5.51 1.95
N ALA A 31 -9.49 6.71 2.30
CA ALA A 31 -9.01 7.41 3.51
C ALA A 31 -9.27 6.59 4.79
N LYS A 32 -10.48 6.03 4.94
CA LYS A 32 -10.83 5.16 6.07
C LYS A 32 -9.97 3.89 6.11
N GLU A 33 -9.76 3.26 4.95
CA GLU A 33 -8.98 2.03 4.86
C GLU A 33 -7.49 2.26 5.10
N LYS A 34 -6.93 3.38 4.62
CA LYS A 34 -5.55 3.77 4.93
C LYS A 34 -5.34 3.90 6.44
N LYS A 35 -6.25 4.59 7.12
CA LYS A 35 -6.20 4.71 8.58
C LYS A 35 -6.24 3.34 9.26
N ARG A 36 -7.21 2.49 8.88
CA ARG A 36 -7.33 1.12 9.41
C ARG A 36 -6.04 0.30 9.23
N LEU A 37 -5.37 0.43 8.08
CA LEU A 37 -4.14 -0.32 7.79
C LEU A 37 -2.98 0.16 8.66
N ILE A 38 -2.80 1.48 8.80
CA ILE A 38 -1.80 2.06 9.70
C ILE A 38 -2.05 1.61 11.14
N ASP A 39 -3.30 1.71 11.61
CA ASP A 39 -3.69 1.28 12.96
C ASP A 39 -3.45 -0.23 13.19
N SER A 40 -3.46 -1.05 12.12
CA SER A 40 -3.14 -2.48 12.16
C SER A 40 -1.64 -2.80 12.06
N GLY A 41 -0.76 -1.79 12.06
CA GLY A 41 0.69 -1.97 12.01
C GLY A 41 1.28 -2.11 10.61
N VAL A 42 0.53 -1.74 9.56
CA VAL A 42 1.10 -1.65 8.20
C VAL A 42 2.05 -0.45 8.12
N ASP A 43 3.20 -0.66 7.49
CA ASP A 43 4.19 0.39 7.27
C ASP A 43 3.58 1.55 6.45
N ALA A 44 3.73 2.77 6.97
CA ALA A 44 3.10 3.95 6.41
C ALA A 44 3.70 4.35 5.05
N GLU A 45 4.99 4.11 4.83
CA GLU A 45 5.68 4.45 3.58
C GLU A 45 5.36 3.42 2.50
N GLU A 46 5.30 2.13 2.83
CA GLU A 46 4.80 1.08 1.92
C GLU A 46 3.40 1.45 1.45
N LEU A 47 2.52 1.80 2.39
CA LEU A 47 1.15 2.18 2.09
C LEU A 47 1.08 3.43 1.20
N ARG A 48 1.93 4.43 1.43
CA ARG A 48 2.01 5.65 0.62
C ARG A 48 2.42 5.33 -0.82
N LEU A 49 3.49 4.55 -1.00
CA LEU A 49 3.99 4.12 -2.30
C LEU A 49 2.97 3.26 -3.04
N LEU A 50 2.31 2.34 -2.34
CA LEU A 50 1.23 1.52 -2.90
C LEU A 50 0.10 2.41 -3.42
N CYS A 51 -0.39 3.35 -2.62
CA CYS A 51 -1.45 4.26 -3.05
C CYS A 51 -1.04 5.11 -4.27
N ARG A 52 0.24 5.51 -4.35
CA ARG A 52 0.79 6.24 -5.50
C ARG A 52 0.77 5.38 -6.76
N HIS A 53 1.25 4.14 -6.68
CA HIS A 53 1.21 3.19 -7.80
C HIS A 53 -0.25 2.90 -8.24
N LEU A 54 -1.14 2.59 -7.30
CA LEU A 54 -2.55 2.29 -7.62
C LEU A 54 -3.30 3.48 -8.23
N SER A 55 -2.91 4.71 -7.92
CA SER A 55 -3.51 5.91 -8.51
C SER A 55 -3.23 6.04 -10.01
N ASN A 56 -2.08 5.54 -10.48
CA ASN A 56 -1.69 5.54 -11.88
C ASN A 56 -0.78 4.35 -12.18
N LEU A 57 -1.38 3.26 -12.66
CA LEU A 57 -0.66 2.03 -13.00
C LEU A 57 0.28 2.18 -14.20
N ARG A 58 0.14 3.25 -15.01
CA ARG A 58 1.04 3.52 -16.13
C ARG A 58 2.33 4.22 -15.71
N ASN A 59 2.48 4.54 -14.42
CA ASN A 59 3.68 5.15 -13.89
C ASN A 59 4.65 4.07 -13.41
N GLU A 60 5.48 3.59 -14.32
CA GLU A 60 6.51 2.57 -14.06
C GLU A 60 7.43 2.99 -12.91
N GLN A 61 7.77 4.28 -12.80
CA GLN A 61 8.63 4.76 -11.72
C GLN A 61 7.97 4.67 -10.34
N ALA A 62 6.64 4.73 -10.26
CA ALA A 62 5.92 4.49 -9.01
C ALA A 62 5.92 3.00 -8.61
N GLU A 63 5.87 2.10 -9.60
CA GLU A 63 6.00 0.66 -9.40
C GLU A 63 7.42 0.29 -8.93
N ILE A 64 8.45 0.72 -9.66
CA ILE A 64 9.86 0.47 -9.32
C ILE A 64 10.15 0.94 -7.88
N ARG A 65 9.71 2.14 -7.50
CA ARG A 65 9.90 2.64 -6.12
C ARG A 65 9.22 1.78 -5.07
N LEU A 66 8.00 1.31 -5.32
CA LEU A 66 7.28 0.43 -4.42
C LEU A 66 8.00 -0.92 -4.26
N GLU A 67 8.46 -1.49 -5.37
CA GLU A 67 9.19 -2.77 -5.36
C GLU A 67 10.52 -2.67 -4.65
N THR A 68 11.32 -1.64 -4.96
CA THR A 68 12.60 -1.38 -4.29
C THR A 68 12.39 -1.22 -2.78
N TYR A 69 11.41 -0.42 -2.37
CA TYR A 69 11.11 -0.23 -0.95
C TYR A 69 10.70 -1.54 -0.26
N ARG A 70 9.91 -2.39 -0.92
CA ARG A 70 9.54 -3.71 -0.42
C ARG A 70 10.73 -4.66 -0.27
N LYS A 71 11.71 -4.60 -1.17
CA LYS A 71 12.96 -5.38 -1.06
C LYS A 71 13.73 -4.95 0.19
N THR A 72 13.94 -3.65 0.37
CA THR A 72 14.61 -3.09 1.55
C THR A 72 13.87 -3.42 2.85
N LEU A 73 12.53 -3.35 2.87
CA LEU A 73 11.73 -3.75 4.03
C LEU A 73 11.93 -5.23 4.39
N LYS A 74 11.99 -6.12 3.38
CA LYS A 74 12.24 -7.54 3.61
C LYS A 74 13.65 -7.79 4.14
N GLU A 75 14.66 -7.15 3.54
CA GLU A 75 16.05 -7.22 4.00
C GLU A 75 16.15 -6.80 5.48
N ASN A 76 15.59 -5.65 5.84
CA ASN A 76 15.60 -5.14 7.21
C ASN A 76 14.90 -6.10 8.20
N ARG A 77 13.78 -6.72 7.79
CA ARG A 77 13.09 -7.72 8.62
C ARG A 77 13.95 -8.97 8.81
N THR A 78 14.58 -9.47 7.75
CA THR A 78 15.45 -10.65 7.82
C THR A 78 16.67 -10.39 8.69
N SER A 79 17.34 -9.25 8.53
CA SER A 79 18.49 -8.86 9.36
C SER A 79 18.13 -8.70 10.83
N GLY A 80 16.96 -8.13 11.15
CA GLY A 80 16.47 -8.01 12.52
C GLY A 80 16.20 -9.36 13.19
N VAL A 81 15.75 -10.36 12.42
CA VAL A 81 15.52 -11.72 12.94
C VAL A 81 16.84 -12.42 13.28
N ILE A 82 17.85 -12.32 12.41
CA ILE A 82 19.19 -12.91 12.63
C ILE A 82 19.83 -12.31 13.89
N PHE A 83 19.77 -10.98 14.04
CA PHE A 83 20.35 -10.31 15.20
C PHE A 83 19.69 -10.70 16.53
N PHE A 84 18.40 -11.05 16.51
CA PHE A 84 17.68 -11.47 17.72
C PHE A 84 17.94 -12.94 18.10
N SER A 85 18.21 -13.82 17.13
CA SER A 85 18.60 -15.20 17.38
C SER A 85 20.03 -15.36 17.91
N ASP A 86 20.92 -14.41 17.61
CA ASP A 86 22.32 -14.44 18.07
C ASP A 86 22.48 -13.92 19.52
N LEU A 87 21.43 -13.35 20.10
CA LEU A 87 21.42 -12.78 21.46
C LEU A 87 20.72 -13.67 22.51
N THR A 88 20.24 -14.85 22.11
CA THR A 88 19.58 -15.86 22.97
C THR A 88 20.39 -17.14 23.02
#